data_AF-A0A930W010-F1
#
_entry.id   AF-A0A930W010-F1
#
_cell.length_a   1.000
_cell.length_b   1.000
_cell.length_c   1.000
_cell.angle_alpha   90.00
_cell.angle_beta   90.00
_cell.angle_gamma   90.00
#
_symmetry.space_group_name_H-M   'P 1'
#
loop_
_entity.id
_entity.type
_entity.pdbx_description
1 polymer ?
#
loop_
_entity_poly.entity_id
_entity_poly.type
_entity_poly.pdbx_seq_one_letter_code
_entity_poly.pdbx_strand_id
1 'polypeptide(L)' 'MQGKLSPVVVNSYQPLREIVCEVLRDAIRGGVLKPGEWLKENDLADELLVSRTPVREAIRKLEQEGYVVTVPRRGAYV' A
#
# COMPACT_ATOMS: atom_id res chain seq x y z
N MET A 1 -11.40 5.54 13.12
CA MET A 1 -11.08 5.65 11.67
C MET A 1 -11.67 4.42 11.01
N GLN A 2 -12.62 4.56 10.08
CA GLN A 2 -13.14 3.42 9.32
C GLN A 2 -12.02 3.00 8.34
N GLY A 3 -11.55 1.76 8.44
CA GLY A 3 -10.54 1.21 7.52
C GLY A 3 -11.07 1.22 6.09
N LYS A 4 -10.27 1.73 5.15
CA LYS A 4 -10.65 1.83 3.74
C LYS A 4 -10.26 0.59 2.96
N LEU A 5 -9.28 -0.17 3.47
CA LEU A 5 -8.73 -1.36 2.84
C LEU A 5 -9.25 -2.63 3.51
N SER A 6 -9.40 -3.69 2.72
CA SER A 6 -9.73 -5.03 3.22
C SER A 6 -8.46 -5.80 3.62
N PRO A 7 -8.52 -6.68 4.65
CA PRO A 7 -7.41 -7.52 5.04
C PRO A 7 -6.82 -8.34 3.88
N VAL A 8 -5.50 -8.54 3.90
CA VAL A 8 -4.81 -9.31 2.86
C VAL A 8 -5.09 -10.81 3.05
N VAL A 9 -5.68 -11.44 2.03
CA VAL A 9 -5.88 -12.89 2.00
C VAL A 9 -4.62 -13.54 1.41
N VAL A 10 -3.85 -14.22 2.27
CA VAL A 10 -2.63 -14.90 1.84
C VAL A 10 -2.98 -16.20 1.11
N ASN A 11 -2.58 -16.29 -0.15
CA ASN A 11 -2.66 -17.54 -0.91
C ASN A 11 -1.26 -18.18 -1.00
N SER A 12 -1.16 -19.51 -0.97
CA SER A 12 0.10 -20.26 -0.77
C SER A 12 1.16 -20.10 -1.87
N TYR A 13 0.84 -19.43 -2.98
CA TYR A 13 1.70 -19.32 -4.16
C TYR A 13 2.17 -17.89 -4.48
N GLN A 14 1.71 -16.87 -3.77
CA GLN A 14 2.12 -15.47 -4.00
C GLN A 14 2.84 -14.89 -2.79
N PRO A 15 3.98 -14.20 -2.98
CA PRO A 15 4.66 -13.53 -1.89
C PRO A 15 3.81 -12.36 -1.38
N LEU A 16 3.78 -12.18 -0.06
CA LEU A 16 2.90 -11.20 0.61
C LEU A 16 3.05 -9.77 0.06
N ARG A 17 4.26 -9.37 -0.34
CA ARG A 17 4.52 -8.06 -0.97
C ARG A 17 3.74 -7.84 -2.26
N GLU A 18 3.55 -8.89 -3.07
CA GLU A 18 2.84 -8.78 -4.35
C GLU A 18 1.35 -8.62 -4.09
N ILE A 19 0.80 -9.38 -3.13
CA ILE A 19 -0.60 -9.26 -2.73
C ILE A 19 -0.88 -7.85 -2.18
N VAL A 20 0.00 -7.34 -1.30
CA VAL A 20 -0.12 -5.98 -0.76
C VAL A 20 -0.01 -4.93 -1.89
N CYS A 21 0.90 -5.12 -2.83
CA CYS A 21 1.05 -4.23 -3.97
C CYS A 21 -0.20 -4.20 -4.86
N GLU A 22 -0.79 -5.36 -5.15
CA GLU A 22 -2.05 -5.48 -5.89
C GLU A 22 -3.20 -4.76 -5.18
N VAL A 23 -3.39 -5.01 -3.88
CA VAL A 23 -4.44 -4.35 -3.08
C VAL A 23 -4.29 -2.83 -3.10
N LEU A 24 -3.09 -2.31 -2.90
CA LEU A 24 -2.82 -0.87 -2.93
C LEU A 24 -3.02 -0.29 -4.33
N ARG A 25 -2.58 -0.99 -5.38
CA ARG A 25 -2.77 -0.55 -6.78
C ARG A 25 -4.25 -0.46 -7.13
N ASP A 26 -5.03 -1.45 -6.74
CA ASP A 26 -6.48 -1.48 -7.00
C ASP A 26 -7.20 -0.40 -6.18
N ALA A 27 -6.76 -0.14 -4.94
CA ALA A 27 -7.29 0.95 -4.13
C ALA A 27 -7.00 2.34 -4.74
N ILE A 28 -5.82 2.54 -5.34
CA ILE A 28 -5.48 3.78 -6.06
C ILE A 28 -6.33 3.91 -7.34
N ARG A 29 -6.39 2.85 -8.16
CA ARG A 29 -7.18 2.83 -9.40
C ARG A 29 -8.67 3.03 -9.16
N GLY A 30 -9.20 2.44 -8.08
CA GLY A 30 -10.59 2.58 -7.65
C GLY A 30 -10.91 3.90 -6.97
N GLY A 31 -9.91 4.77 -6.73
CA GLY A 31 -10.09 6.06 -6.06
C GLY A 31 -10.37 5.97 -4.56
N VAL A 32 -10.15 4.80 -3.95
CA VAL A 32 -10.21 4.61 -2.50
C VAL A 32 -9.06 5.36 -1.82
N LEU A 33 -7.86 5.21 -2.39
CA LEU A 33 -6.70 6.05 -2.11
C LEU A 33 -6.65 7.16 -3.16
N LYS A 34 -6.73 8.41 -2.70
CA LYS A 34 -6.86 9.57 -3.59
C LYS A 34 -5.49 10.08 -4.03
N PRO A 35 -5.37 10.70 -5.22
CA PRO A 35 -4.17 11.43 -5.59
C PRO A 35 -3.80 12.47 -4.52
N GLY A 36 -2.54 12.50 -4.12
CA GLY A 36 -2.02 13.33 -3.03
C GLY A 36 -2.26 12.78 -1.63
N GLU A 37 -2.91 11.62 -1.48
CA GLU A 37 -3.12 10.99 -0.18
C GLU A 37 -1.81 10.46 0.39
N TRP A 38 -1.57 10.72 1.68
CA TRP A 38 -0.37 10.28 2.36
C TRP A 38 -0.47 8.79 2.72
N LEU A 39 0.42 7.98 2.16
CA LEU A 39 0.54 6.56 2.44
C LEU A 39 1.43 6.35 3.67
N LYS A 40 0.79 6.27 4.84
CA LYS A 40 1.47 5.94 6.09
C LYS A 40 1.66 4.43 6.20
N GLU A 41 2.91 3.99 6.23
CA GLU A 41 3.26 2.56 6.32
C GLU A 41 2.61 1.87 7.52
N ASN A 42 2.55 2.52 8.68
CA ASN A 42 1.95 1.96 9.90
C ASN A 42 0.43 1.77 9.71
N ASP A 43 -0.29 2.83 9.33
CA ASP A 43 -1.74 2.80 9.14
C ASP A 43 -2.14 1.74 8.09
N LEU A 44 -1.39 1.66 6.98
CA LEU A 44 -1.60 0.64 5.94
C LEU A 44 -1.32 -0.78 6.46
N ALA A 45 -0.27 -0.98 7.26
CA ALA A 45 0.04 -2.28 7.84
C ALA A 45 -1.05 -2.74 8.81
N ASP A 46 -1.58 -1.82 9.61
CA ASP A 46 -2.67 -2.08 10.56
C ASP A 46 -3.98 -2.39 9.82
N GLU A 47 -4.32 -1.64 8.77
CA GLU A 47 -5.53 -1.90 7.95
C GLU A 47 -5.46 -3.23 7.19
N LEU A 48 -4.29 -3.56 6.65
CA LEU A 48 -4.08 -4.77 5.85
C LEU A 48 -3.79 -6.01 6.72
N LEU A 49 -3.62 -5.85 8.04
CA LEU A 49 -3.23 -6.89 9.01
C LEU A 49 -1.92 -7.61 8.63
N VAL A 50 -0.94 -6.85 8.17
CA VAL A 50 0.39 -7.35 7.79
C VAL A 50 1.49 -6.61 8.55
N SER A 51 2.72 -7.13 8.49
CA SER A 51 3.86 -6.37 9.02
C SER A 51 4.21 -5.18 8.10
N ARG A 52 5.01 -4.23 8.62
CA ARG A 52 5.41 -3.02 7.87
C ARG A 52 6.36 -3.29 6.71
N THR A 53 7.15 -4.36 6.79
CA THR A 53 8.13 -4.73 5.75
C THR A 53 7.49 -4.94 4.37
N PRO A 54 6.46 -5.79 4.19
CA PRO A 54 5.81 -5.97 2.89
C PRO A 54 5.09 -4.70 2.41
N VAL A 55 4.56 -3.87 3.31
CA VAL A 55 3.95 -2.57 2.94
C VAL A 55 4.99 -1.64 2.34
N ARG A 56 6.14 -1.48 3.00
CA ARG A 56 7.23 -0.65 2.50
C ARG A 56 7.77 -1.15 1.16
N GLU A 57 7.88 -2.46 0.98
CA GLU A 57 8.29 -3.06 -0.30
C GLU A 57 7.26 -2.80 -1.41
N ALA A 58 5.98 -2.95 -1.10
CA ALA A 58 4.89 -2.66 -2.03
C ALA A 58 4.87 -1.17 -2.43
N ILE A 59 5.04 -0.24 -1.48
CA ILE A 59 5.14 1.20 -1.74
C ILE A 59 6.31 1.50 -2.69
N ARG A 60 7.49 0.92 -2.45
CA ARG A 60 8.66 1.08 -3.33
C ARG A 60 8.39 0.56 -4.74
N LYS A 61 7.65 -0.54 -4.87
CA LYS A 61 7.26 -1.08 -6.19
C LYS A 61 6.26 -0.17 -6.89
N LEU A 62 5.26 0.33 -6.17
CA LEU A 62 4.29 1.30 -6.71
C LEU A 62 4.94 2.63 -7.12
N GLU A 63 5.99 3.05 -6.41
CA GLU A 63 6.79 4.20 -6.80
C GLU A 63 7.52 3.98 -8.13
N GLN A 64 8.10 2.79 -8.34
CA GLN A 64 8.73 2.42 -9.62
C GLN A 64 7.72 2.34 -10.77
N GLU A 65 6.48 1.97 -10.47
CA GLU A 65 5.37 1.92 -11.43
C GLU A 65 4.71 3.31 -11.67
N GLY A 66 5.08 4.33 -10.89
CA GLY A 66 4.56 5.70 -11.03
C GLY A 66 3.22 5.96 -10.36
N TYR A 67 2.74 5.06 -9.49
CA TYR A 67 1.52 5.27 -8.69
C TYR A 67 1.76 6.05 -7.39
N VAL A 68 3.02 6.18 -6.98
CA VAL A 68 3.41 6.78 -5.71
C VAL A 68 4.67 7.62 -5.90
N VAL A 69 4.79 8.69 -5.13
CA VAL A 69 5.98 9.54 -5.04
C VAL A 69 6.47 9.58 -3.59
N THR A 70 7.71 9.18 -3.35
CA THR A 70 8.33 9.35 -2.04
C THR A 70 9.02 10.71 -1.93
N VAL A 71 8.61 11.50 -0.94
CA VAL A 71 9.22 12.78 -0.61
C VAL A 71 10.13 12.63 0.60
N PRO A 72 11.43 13.00 0.50
CA PRO A 72 12.37 12.87 1.61
C PRO A 72 11.85 13.51 2.90
N ARG A 73 11.89 12.74 4.00
CA ARG A 73 11.42 13.14 5.35
C ARG A 73 9.92 13.47 5.45
N ARG A 74 9.12 13.20 4.40
CA ARG A 74 7.67 13.42 4.38
C ARG A 74 6.87 12.14 4.12
N GLY A 75 7.49 11.12 3.52
CA GLY A 75 6.86 9.81 3.28
C GLY A 75 6.39 9.65 1.84
N ALA A 76 5.49 8.69 1.60
CA ALA A 76 5.02 8.34 0.27
C ALA A 76 3.61 8.87 0.01
N TYR A 77 3.33 9.35 -1.20
CA TYR A 77 2.05 9.92 -1.60
C TYR A 77 1.59 9.31 -2.92
N VAL A 78 0.27 9.08 -3.08
CA VAL A 78 -0.33 8.65 -4.37
C VAL A 78 -0.21 9.74 -5.42
#